data_AF-A0A7S1Z1I8-F1
#
_entry.id   AF-A0A7S1Z1I8-F1
#
_cell.length_a   1.000
_cell.length_b   1.000
_cell.length_c   1.000
_cell.angle_alpha   90.00
_cell.angle_beta   90.00
_cell.angle_gamma   90.00
#
_symmetry.space_group_name_H-M   'P 1'
#
loop_
_entity.id
_entity.type
_entity.pdbx_description
1 polymer ?
#
loop_
_entity_poly.entity_id
_entity_poly.type
_entity_poly.pdbx_seq_one_letter_code
_entity_poly.pdbx_strand_id
1 'polypeptide(L)'
;DVRSGHPLPVQLQEIQKKGAIITKIELSDLSAENVNHMVSDVLKTLRRVTKPLSDVIFSKTYGNPLYTIQFLKSLRSEGILTYCANQRRWKWDIAGAERWDIAGAERWDCSDNVVDLLTESACGRSAK
;
A
#
# COMPACT_ATOMS: atom_id res chain seq x y z
N ASP A 1 -1.27 -16.31 -2.27
CA ASP A 1 -0.44 -17.48 -1.90
C ASP A 1 0.96 -17.34 -2.43
N VAL A 2 1.91 -17.89 -1.68
CA VAL A 2 3.32 -17.96 -2.08
C VAL A 2 3.45 -19.00 -3.20
N ARG A 3 4.16 -18.67 -4.29
CA ARG A 3 4.32 -19.55 -5.46
C ARG A 3 4.86 -20.93 -5.07
N SER A 4 4.38 -21.96 -5.77
CA SER A 4 4.83 -23.36 -5.63
C SER A 4 6.35 -23.44 -5.83
N GLY A 5 7.08 -23.95 -4.84
CA GLY A 5 8.55 -24.03 -4.85
C GLY A 5 9.27 -22.98 -4.00
N HIS A 6 8.56 -22.04 -3.39
CA HIS A 6 9.19 -21.11 -2.44
C HIS A 6 9.66 -21.83 -1.16
N PRO A 7 10.81 -21.46 -0.55
CA PRO A 7 11.35 -22.14 0.64
C PRO A 7 10.49 -21.99 1.91
N LEU A 8 9.71 -20.90 2.00
CA LEU A 8 8.97 -20.53 3.21
C LEU A 8 8.06 -21.63 3.78
N PRO A 9 7.20 -22.33 3.00
CA PRO A 9 6.36 -23.38 3.55
C PRO A 9 7.16 -24.54 4.15
N VAL A 10 8.31 -24.88 3.55
CA VAL A 10 9.20 -25.93 4.06
C VAL A 10 9.82 -25.50 5.39
N GLN A 11 10.32 -24.26 5.47
CA GLN A 11 10.90 -23.70 6.70
C GLN A 11 9.88 -23.57 7.83
N LEU A 12 8.65 -23.15 7.55
CA LEU A 12 7.58 -23.09 8.54
C LEU A 12 7.25 -24.47 9.11
N GLN A 13 7.23 -25.52 8.27
CA GLN A 13 7.04 -26.90 8.74
C GLN A 13 8.18 -27.36 9.67
N GLU A 14 9.43 -27.01 9.38
CA GLU A 14 10.56 -27.35 10.26
C GLU A 14 10.50 -26.65 11.61
N ILE A 15 10.11 -25.37 11.62
CA ILE A 15 9.92 -24.58 12.85
C ILE A 15 8.78 -25.17 13.70
N GLN A 16 7.69 -25.57 13.07
CA GLN A 16 6.56 -26.21 13.75
C GLN A 16 6.95 -27.57 14.34
N LYS A 17 7.74 -28.37 13.61
CA LYS A 17 8.28 -29.66 14.10
C LYS A 17 9.20 -29.51 15.31
N LYS A 18 9.85 -28.36 15.48
CA LYS A 18 10.68 -28.03 16.66
C LYS A 18 9.85 -27.55 17.87
N GLY A 19 8.52 -27.60 17.80
CA GLY A 19 7.62 -27.27 18.90
C GLY A 19 7.31 -25.77 19.04
N ALA A 20 7.69 -24.94 18.06
CA ALA A 20 7.35 -23.52 18.07
C ALA A 20 5.87 -23.30 17.70
N ILE A 21 5.23 -22.34 18.38
CA ILE A 21 3.84 -21.94 18.10
C ILE A 21 3.86 -20.97 16.91
N ILE A 22 3.24 -21.38 15.80
CA ILE A 22 3.06 -20.53 14.62
C ILE A 22 1.62 -20.02 14.61
N THR A 23 1.45 -18.70 14.67
CA THR A 23 0.14 -18.05 14.53
C THR A 23 0.01 -17.50 13.11
N LYS A 24 -0.97 -17.99 12.35
CA LYS A 24 -1.31 -17.44 11.03
C LYS A 24 -2.28 -16.28 11.23
N ILE A 25 -1.91 -15.08 10.80
CA ILE A 25 -2.79 -13.92 10.75
C ILE A 25 -3.20 -13.74 9.30
N GLU A 26 -4.48 -13.87 9.01
CA GLU A 26 -5.02 -13.62 7.68
C GLU A 26 -5.41 -12.14 7.57
N LEU A 27 -4.76 -11.43 6.65
CA LEU A 27 -5.07 -10.04 6.34
C LEU A 27 -6.02 -10.01 5.15
N SER A 28 -7.22 -9.50 5.37
CA SER A 28 -8.17 -9.20 4.30
C SER A 28 -7.85 -7.85 3.65
N ASP A 29 -8.25 -7.68 2.39
CA ASP A 29 -8.21 -6.37 1.72
C ASP A 29 -9.06 -5.35 2.48
N LEU A 30 -8.69 -4.07 2.35
CA LEU A 30 -9.41 -2.96 2.95
C LEU A 30 -10.72 -2.73 2.22
N SER A 31 -11.79 -2.45 2.96
CA SER A 31 -13.01 -1.91 2.37
C SER A 31 -12.75 -0.53 1.74
N ALA A 32 -13.60 -0.12 0.80
CA ALA A 32 -13.54 1.22 0.22
C ALA A 32 -13.60 2.35 1.28
N GLU A 33 -14.33 2.12 2.37
CA GLU A 33 -14.38 3.04 3.50
C GLU A 33 -13.03 3.10 4.23
N ASN A 34 -12.41 1.96 4.50
CA ASN A 34 -11.08 1.91 5.12
C ASN A 34 -10.00 2.54 4.24
N VAL A 35 -10.08 2.38 2.91
CA VAL A 35 -9.21 3.09 1.97
C VAL A 35 -9.43 4.60 2.08
N ASN A 36 -10.68 5.08 2.10
CA ASN A 36 -10.94 6.51 2.28
C ASN A 36 -10.43 7.03 3.64
N HIS A 37 -10.54 6.23 4.69
CA HIS A 37 -9.97 6.55 6.00
C HIS A 37 -8.45 6.74 5.92
N MET A 38 -7.77 5.78 5.31
CA MET A 38 -6.33 5.82 5.10
C MET A 38 -5.91 7.04 4.26
N VAL A 39 -6.59 7.31 3.15
CA VAL A 39 -6.29 8.46 2.27
C VAL A 39 -6.52 9.79 2.99
N SER A 40 -7.63 9.92 3.72
CA SER A 40 -7.93 11.08 4.57
C SER A 40 -6.82 11.34 5.59
N ASP A 41 -6.34 10.29 6.26
CA ASP A 41 -5.32 10.40 7.31
C ASP A 41 -3.93 10.73 6.76
N VAL A 42 -3.59 10.23 5.57
CA VAL A 42 -2.35 10.54 4.85
C VAL A 42 -2.36 11.99 4.35
N LEU A 43 -3.47 12.41 3.72
CA LEU A 43 -3.59 13.75 3.13
C LEU A 43 -4.02 14.82 4.15
N LYS A 44 -4.26 14.44 5.41
CA LYS A 44 -4.77 15.33 6.48
C LYS A 44 -5.96 16.17 6.02
N THR A 45 -6.87 15.53 5.27
CA THR A 45 -8.00 16.18 4.61
C THR A 45 -9.28 15.42 4.94
N LEU A 46 -10.42 16.11 5.04
CA LEU A 46 -11.69 15.51 5.44
C LEU A 46 -12.10 14.37 4.50
N ARG A 47 -12.59 13.25 5.07
CA ARG A 47 -13.08 12.05 4.36
C ARG A 47 -14.04 12.34 3.21
N ARG A 48 -14.92 13.35 3.37
CA ARG A 48 -15.88 13.77 2.35
C ARG A 48 -15.21 14.36 1.09
N VAL A 49 -14.04 14.99 1.27
CA VAL A 49 -13.28 15.63 0.19
C VAL A 49 -12.37 14.59 -0.48
N THR A 50 -11.81 13.66 0.29
CA THR A 50 -10.97 12.59 -0.25
C THR A 50 -11.75 11.46 -0.90
N LYS A 51 -13.07 11.37 -0.68
CA LYS A 51 -13.92 10.27 -1.18
C LYS A 51 -13.75 10.00 -2.68
N PRO A 52 -13.84 11.00 -3.58
CA PRO A 52 -13.67 10.76 -5.02
C PRO A 52 -12.30 10.19 -5.37
N LEU A 53 -11.23 10.71 -4.76
CA LEU A 53 -9.88 10.20 -4.97
C LEU A 53 -9.74 8.77 -4.42
N SER A 54 -10.29 8.51 -3.23
CA SER A 54 -10.21 7.20 -2.59
C SER A 54 -10.97 6.12 -3.36
N ASP A 55 -12.05 6.47 -4.07
CA ASP A 55 -12.80 5.53 -4.89
C ASP A 55 -11.99 5.12 -6.12
N VAL A 56 -11.30 6.08 -6.75
CA VAL A 56 -10.33 5.78 -7.82
C VAL A 56 -9.23 4.87 -7.31
N ILE A 57 -8.61 5.21 -6.17
CA ILE A 57 -7.56 4.39 -5.57
C ILE A 57 -8.08 2.98 -5.28
N PHE A 58 -9.24 2.85 -4.63
CA PHE A 58 -9.84 1.55 -4.32
C PHE A 58 -10.12 0.73 -5.58
N SER A 59 -10.65 1.33 -6.65
CA SER A 59 -10.90 0.62 -7.92
C SER A 59 -9.61 0.11 -8.59
N LYS A 60 -8.47 0.76 -8.37
CA LYS A 60 -7.17 0.37 -8.94
C LYS A 60 -6.44 -0.66 -8.07
N THR A 61 -6.65 -0.60 -6.75
CA THR A 61 -5.89 -1.42 -5.79
C THR A 61 -6.69 -2.56 -5.18
N TYR A 62 -8.01 -2.59 -5.42
CA TYR A 62 -8.97 -3.53 -4.86
C TYR A 62 -8.90 -3.63 -3.33
N GLY A 63 -8.51 -2.53 -2.67
CA GLY A 63 -8.39 -2.49 -1.22
C GLY A 63 -7.07 -3.03 -0.67
N ASN A 64 -6.14 -3.48 -1.50
CA ASN A 64 -4.85 -3.96 -1.02
C ASN A 64 -4.05 -2.79 -0.39
N PRO A 65 -3.69 -2.82 0.91
CA PRO A 65 -3.01 -1.72 1.58
C PRO A 65 -1.67 -1.36 0.95
N LEU A 66 -0.89 -2.37 0.53
CA LEU A 66 0.42 -2.16 -0.08
C LEU A 66 0.27 -1.42 -1.41
N TYR A 67 -0.64 -1.91 -2.26
CA TYR A 67 -0.91 -1.26 -3.55
C TYR A 67 -1.52 0.13 -3.37
N THR A 68 -2.33 0.34 -2.34
CA THR A 68 -2.85 1.66 -1.97
C THR A 68 -1.73 2.65 -1.65
N ILE A 69 -0.75 2.26 -0.83
CA ILE A 69 0.43 3.10 -0.52
C ILE A 69 1.25 3.37 -1.78
N GLN A 70 1.51 2.33 -2.55
CA GLN A 70 2.37 2.45 -3.73
C GLN A 70 1.71 3.32 -4.80
N PHE A 71 0.41 3.15 -5.04
CA PHE A 71 -0.34 3.98 -5.98
C PHE A 71 -0.34 5.45 -5.55
N LEU A 72 -0.54 5.75 -4.25
CA LEU A 72 -0.41 7.11 -3.73
C LEU A 72 0.98 7.72 -3.98
N LYS A 73 2.05 6.92 -3.83
CA LYS A 73 3.42 7.35 -4.15
C LYS A 73 3.58 7.64 -5.64
N SER A 74 3.04 6.81 -6.52
CA SER A 74 3.05 7.04 -7.98
C SER A 74 2.30 8.30 -8.38
N LEU A 75 1.09 8.51 -7.85
CA LEU A 75 0.34 9.74 -8.13
C LEU A 75 1.15 10.98 -7.72
N ARG A 76 1.91 10.89 -6.63
CA ARG A 76 2.80 11.97 -6.20
C ARG A 76 4.01 12.16 -7.12
N SER A 77 4.67 11.07 -7.55
CA SER A 77 5.82 11.17 -8.45
C SER A 77 5.46 11.76 -9.81
N GLU A 78 4.27 11.45 -10.31
CA GLU A 78 3.73 11.96 -11.58
C GLU A 78 3.14 13.37 -11.49
N GLY A 79 3.13 13.97 -10.29
CA GLY A 79 2.54 15.30 -10.08
C GLY A 79 1.01 15.33 -10.18
N ILE A 80 0.34 14.18 -10.28
CA ILE A 80 -1.12 14.06 -10.20
C ILE A 80 -1.60 14.41 -8.80
N LEU A 81 -0.82 14.07 -7.77
CA LEU A 81 -1.03 14.43 -6.37
C LEU A 81 0.08 15.38 -5.91
N THR A 82 -0.26 16.63 -5.64
CA THR A 82 0.72 17.67 -5.28
C THR A 82 0.36 18.37 -3.98
N TYR A 83 1.38 18.74 -3.22
CA TYR A 83 1.19 19.55 -2.02
C TYR A 83 1.31 21.03 -2.36
N CYS A 84 0.22 21.78 -2.19
CA CYS A 84 0.21 23.23 -2.41
C CYS A 84 0.61 23.95 -1.13
N ALA A 85 1.88 24.39 -1.05
CA ALA A 85 2.41 25.08 0.12
C ALA A 85 1.63 26.37 0.47
N ASN A 86 1.22 27.14 -0.54
CA ASN A 86 0.47 28.40 -0.37
C ASN A 86 -0.87 28.18 0.32
N GLN A 87 -1.54 27.06 0.03
CA GLN A 87 -2.85 26.72 0.59
C GLN A 87 -2.76 25.75 1.76
N ARG A 88 -1.55 25.26 2.08
CA ARG A 88 -1.26 24.19 3.06
C ARG A 88 -2.16 22.98 2.91
N ARG A 89 -2.42 22.59 1.65
CA ARG A 89 -3.37 21.51 1.30
C ARG A 89 -2.85 20.70 0.13
N TRP A 90 -3.23 19.44 0.11
CA TRP A 90 -3.06 18.58 -1.05
C TRP A 90 -4.04 18.97 -2.15
N LYS A 91 -3.57 18.90 -3.38
CA LYS A 91 -4.35 19.03 -4.61
C LYS A 91 -4.14 17.77 -5.44
N TRP A 92 -5.18 17.37 -6.14
CA TRP A 92 -5.11 16.22 -7.02
C TRP A 92 -5.98 16.42 -8.25
N ASP A 93 -5.56 15.81 -9.36
CA ASP A 93 -6.36 15.69 -10.57
C ASP A 93 -7.04 14.31 -10.59
N ILE A 94 -8.37 14.30 -10.41
CA ILE A 94 -9.17 13.06 -10.43
C ILE A 94 -9.09 12.39 -11.80
N ALA A 95 -9.21 13.16 -12.88
CA ALA A 95 -9.19 12.61 -14.22
C ALA A 95 -7.80 12.05 -14.56
N GLY A 96 -6.74 12.71 -14.07
CA GLY A 96 -5.37 12.21 -14.10
C GLY A 96 -5.23 10.87 -13.35
N ALA A 97 -5.77 10.78 -12.13
CA ALA A 97 -5.72 9.55 -11.33
C ALA A 97 -6.51 8.39 -11.93
N GLU A 98 -7.64 8.65 -12.59
CA GLU A 98 -8.45 7.64 -13.30
C GLU A 98 -7.71 7.07 -14.52
N ARG A 99 -7.08 7.96 -15.30
CA ARG A 99 -6.29 7.59 -16.48
C ARG A 99 -4.96 6.92 -16.12
N TRP A 100 -4.39 7.24 -14.97
CA TRP A 100 -3.17 6.63 -14.50
C TRP A 100 -3.39 5.13 -14.29
N ASP A 101 -2.74 4.33 -15.12
CA ASP A 101 -2.73 2.88 -14.99
C ASP A 101 -1.40 2.43 -14.42
N ILE A 102 -1.47 1.52 -13.45
CA ILE A 102 -0.31 0.89 -12.82
C ILE A 102 0.47 0.05 -13.86
N ALA A 103 -0.21 -0.42 -14.91
CA ALA A 103 0.39 -1.24 -15.97
C ALA A 103 1.22 -0.47 -17.02
N GLY A 104 1.06 0.86 -17.13
CA GLY A 104 1.75 1.69 -18.12
C GLY A 104 3.13 2.18 -17.70
N ALA A 105 3.46 2.11 -16.41
CA ALA A 105 4.80 2.40 -15.93
C ALA A 105 5.67 1.16 -16.16
N GLU A 106 6.60 1.21 -17.11
CA GLU A 106 7.55 0.15 -17.51
C GLU A 106 8.49 -0.35 -16.38
N ARG A 107 8.14 -0.17 -15.11
CA ARG A 107 8.97 -0.53 -13.96
C ARG A 107 8.19 -0.92 -12.69
N TRP A 108 6.91 -1.27 -12.80
CA TRP A 108 6.16 -1.72 -11.64
C TRP A 108 6.45 -3.19 -11.30
N ASP A 109 7.65 -3.47 -10.83
CA ASP A 109 7.96 -4.74 -10.18
C ASP A 109 7.47 -4.68 -8.72
N CYS A 110 6.23 -5.11 -8.50
CA CYS A 110 5.65 -5.18 -7.16
C CYS A 110 6.08 -6.43 -6.36
N SER A 111 7.01 -7.22 -6.89
CA SER A 111 7.49 -8.44 -6.24
C SER A 111 8.49 -8.14 -5.12
N ASP A 112 9.33 -7.10 -5.28
CA ASP A 112 10.49 -6.88 -4.41
C ASP A 112 10.16 -6.13 -3.08
N ASN A 113 9.00 -5.48 -2.97
CA ASN A 113 8.73 -4.57 -1.86
C ASN A 113 8.18 -5.22 -0.57
N VAL A 114 7.66 -6.45 -0.60
CA VAL A 114 7.10 -7.09 0.61
C VAL A 114 8.20 -7.48 1.61
N VAL A 115 9.33 -7.95 1.11
CA VAL A 115 10.47 -8.35 1.95
C VAL A 115 11.10 -7.11 2.57
N ASP A 116 11.38 -6.07 1.78
CA ASP A 116 11.97 -4.81 2.26
C ASP A 116 11.07 -4.10 3.28
N LEU A 117 9.75 -4.07 3.08
CA LEU A 117 8.83 -3.46 4.04
C LEU A 117 8.81 -4.21 5.39
N LEU A 118 8.92 -5.54 5.37
CA LEU A 118 8.93 -6.37 6.58
C LEU A 118 10.30 -6.39 7.27
N THR A 119 11.40 -6.22 6.55
CA THR A 119 12.74 -6.09 7.14
C THR A 119 12.96 -4.70 7.75
N GLU A 120 12.45 -3.63 7.13
CA GLU A 120 12.52 -2.27 7.67
C GLU A 120 11.66 -2.09 8.93
N SER A 121 10.47 -2.70 8.98
CA SER A 121 9.57 -2.59 10.15
C SER A 121 9.97 -3.49 11.32
N ALA A 122 10.69 -4.60 11.07
CA ALA A 122 11.25 -5.47 12.10
C ALA A 122 12.52 -4.88 12.75
N CYS A 123 13.28 -4.04 12.01
CA CYS A 123 14.44 -3.35 12.56
C CYS A 123 13.98 -2.04 13.23
N GLY A 124 13.46 -2.17 14.45
CA GLY A 124 13.13 -1.04 15.31
C GLY A 124 14.29 -0.04 15.36
N ARG A 125 13.96 1.25 15.19
CA ARG A 125 14.84 2.40 15.35
C ARG A 125 15.76 2.20 16.56
N SER A 126 17.01 1.81 16.31
CA SER A 126 18.08 2.05 17.27
C SER A 126 18.40 3.54 17.15
N ALA A 127 17.88 4.31 18.11
CA ALA A 127 18.15 5.72 18.24
C ALA A 127 19.66 5.96 18.35
N LYS A 128 20.17 6.88 17.54
CA LYS A 128 21.34 7.69 17.86
C LYS A 128 20.88 9.14 17.97
#